data_AF-A0A2T5RH59-F1
#
_entry.id   AF-A0A2T5RH59-F1
#
_cell.length_a   1.000
_cell.length_b   1.000
_cell.length_c   1.000
_cell.angle_alpha   90.00
_cell.angle_beta   90.00
_cell.angle_gamma   90.00
#
_symmetry.space_group_name_H-M   'P 1'
#
loop_
_entity.id
_entity.type
_entity.pdbx_description
1 polymer ?
#
loop_
_entity_poly.entity_id
_entity_poly.type
_entity_poly.pdbx_seq_one_letter_code
_entity_poly.pdbx_strand_id
1 'polypeptide(L)'
;MLHELAKAVEEFDTVSDGELGYCEGEILGFAFYADGEIRIETNYYLETPYVSIGNQHYNSDARVKANYRSGLAETIRKGFVDEWCGNSFLLTKKGWDKAESIVEDIKRNHCKAQ
;
A
#
# COMPACT_ATOMS: atom_id res chain seq x y z
N MET A 1 1.69 11.29 18.92
CA MET A 1 1.50 10.31 17.82
C MET A 1 1.04 10.96 16.52
N LEU A 2 -0.06 11.73 16.47
CA LEU A 2 -0.43 12.48 15.25
C LEU A 2 0.63 13.49 14.78
N HIS A 3 1.35 14.12 15.70
CA HIS A 3 2.32 15.19 15.38
C HIS A 3 3.60 14.68 14.72
N GLU A 4 4.03 13.44 15.01
CA GLU A 4 5.22 12.86 14.37
C GLU A 4 4.93 12.36 12.96
N LEU A 5 3.70 11.90 12.69
CA LEU A 5 3.23 11.58 11.34
C LEU A 5 3.14 12.84 10.48
N ALA A 6 2.61 13.94 11.00
CA ALA A 6 2.54 15.22 10.28
C ALA A 6 3.95 15.80 9.97
N LYS A 7 4.88 15.70 10.94
CA LYS A 7 6.26 16.16 10.76
C LYS A 7 7.05 15.32 9.75
N ALA A 8 6.79 14.00 9.73
CA ALA A 8 7.35 13.08 8.72
C ALA A 8 6.69 13.21 7.34
N VAL A 9 5.59 13.97 7.21
CA VAL A 9 5.00 14.36 5.92
C VAL A 9 5.63 15.67 5.42
N GLU A 10 5.86 16.64 6.30
CA GLU A 10 6.54 17.91 5.97
C GLU A 10 8.02 17.74 5.58
N GLU A 11 8.77 16.85 6.24
CA GLU A 11 10.22 16.71 6.03
C GLU A 11 10.60 15.83 4.82
N PHE A 12 9.66 15.13 4.17
CA PHE A 12 9.94 14.05 3.21
C PHE A 12 9.46 14.30 1.76
N ASP A 13 9.38 15.55 1.32
CA ASP A 13 9.12 15.92 -0.09
C ASP A 13 10.34 15.67 -1.02
N THR A 14 11.09 14.59 -0.77
CA THR A 14 12.32 14.20 -1.48
C THR A 14 12.39 12.72 -1.86
N VAL A 15 11.33 11.94 -1.65
CA VAL A 15 11.35 10.52 -2.05
C VAL A 15 11.07 10.42 -3.54
N SER A 16 12.10 10.05 -4.33
CA SER A 16 11.93 9.84 -5.77
C SER A 16 10.87 8.77 -6.03
N ASP A 17 10.01 8.99 -7.03
CA ASP A 17 8.98 8.06 -7.53
C ASP A 17 9.53 6.72 -8.06
N GLY A 18 10.85 6.52 -8.08
CA GLY A 18 11.54 5.52 -8.89
C GLY A 18 11.46 4.08 -8.37
N GLU A 19 11.80 3.83 -7.10
CA GLU A 19 11.82 2.47 -6.55
C GLU A 19 10.67 2.25 -5.57
N LEU A 20 9.82 1.25 -5.89
CA LEU A 20 8.86 0.70 -4.96
C LEU A 20 9.56 -0.33 -4.09
N GLY A 21 9.39 -0.24 -2.78
CA GLY A 21 9.70 -1.35 -1.88
C GLY A 21 8.82 -2.56 -2.16
N TYR A 22 9.24 -3.75 -1.69
CA TYR A 22 8.49 -5.00 -1.87
C TYR A 22 7.01 -4.87 -1.45
N CYS A 23 6.75 -4.32 -0.25
CA CYS A 23 5.39 -4.17 0.25
C CYS A 23 4.57 -3.16 -0.55
N GLU A 24 5.17 -2.08 -1.05
CA GLU A 24 4.47 -1.10 -1.88
C GLU A 24 4.02 -1.71 -3.21
N GLY A 25 4.92 -2.48 -3.85
CA GLY A 25 4.62 -3.18 -5.10
C GLY A 25 3.48 -4.18 -4.93
N GLU A 26 3.51 -4.98 -3.86
CA GLU A 26 2.40 -5.89 -3.56
C GLU A 26 1.10 -5.15 -3.25
N ILE A 27 1.14 -4.09 -2.43
CA ILE A 27 -0.05 -3.31 -2.09
C ILE A 27 -0.71 -2.78 -3.37
N LEU A 28 0.06 -2.13 -4.25
CA LEU A 28 -0.47 -1.60 -5.52
C LEU A 28 -0.96 -2.72 -6.44
N GLY A 29 -0.20 -3.81 -6.56
CA GLY A 29 -0.57 -4.94 -7.41
C GLY A 29 -1.86 -5.63 -6.98
N PHE A 30 -2.06 -5.84 -5.67
CA PHE A 30 -3.31 -6.41 -5.16
C PHE A 30 -4.46 -5.40 -5.18
N ALA A 31 -4.19 -4.11 -4.95
CA ALA A 31 -5.22 -3.07 -4.99
C ALA A 31 -5.82 -2.96 -6.39
N PHE A 32 -5.04 -3.18 -7.45
CA PHE A 32 -5.55 -3.24 -8.83
C PHE A 32 -6.70 -4.23 -8.99
N TYR A 33 -6.62 -5.40 -8.35
CA TYR A 33 -7.64 -6.45 -8.42
C TYR A 33 -8.76 -6.28 -7.38
N ALA A 34 -8.62 -5.34 -6.45
CA ALA A 34 -9.58 -5.04 -5.39
C ALA A 34 -10.28 -3.70 -5.61
N ASP A 35 -10.52 -3.33 -6.88
CA ASP A 35 -11.15 -2.06 -7.28
C ASP A 35 -10.45 -0.80 -6.69
N GLY A 36 -9.15 -0.92 -6.43
CA GLY A 36 -8.31 0.14 -5.86
C GLY A 36 -8.48 0.34 -4.35
N GLU A 37 -9.27 -0.49 -3.66
CA GLU A 37 -9.53 -0.34 -2.22
C GLU A 37 -8.47 -1.03 -1.36
N ILE A 38 -7.97 -0.28 -0.38
CA ILE A 38 -7.06 -0.75 0.66
C ILE A 38 -7.66 -0.38 2.01
N ARG A 39 -7.60 -1.29 2.98
CA ARG A 39 -8.14 -1.07 4.33
C ARG A 39 -7.11 -1.32 5.42
N ILE A 40 -7.26 -0.61 6.53
CA ILE A 40 -6.62 -0.92 7.80
C ILE A 40 -7.65 -1.57 8.71
N GLU A 41 -7.48 -2.87 8.97
CA GLU A 41 -8.33 -3.59 9.90
C GLU A 41 -7.82 -3.41 11.33
N THR A 42 -8.72 -3.01 12.22
CA THR A 42 -8.47 -2.88 13.66
C THR A 42 -9.36 -3.85 14.41
N ASN A 43 -8.77 -4.83 15.09
CA ASN A 43 -9.53 -5.73 15.94
C ASN A 43 -9.64 -5.14 17.35
N TYR A 44 -10.82 -5.24 17.98
CA TYR A 44 -11.14 -4.60 19.26
C TYR A 44 -10.25 -5.07 20.45
N TYR A 45 -9.50 -6.16 20.30
CA TYR A 45 -8.71 -6.79 21.36
C TYR A 45 -7.21 -6.50 21.26
N LEU A 46 -6.78 -5.25 21.46
CA LEU A 46 -5.35 -4.85 21.60
C LEU A 46 -4.42 -5.34 20.46
N GLU A 47 -4.96 -5.80 19.34
CA GLU A 47 -4.17 -6.33 18.23
C GLU A 47 -3.63 -5.18 17.40
N THR A 48 -2.35 -5.27 17.04
CA THR A 48 -1.75 -4.36 16.09
C THR A 48 -2.58 -4.31 14.81
N PRO A 49 -3.00 -3.12 14.34
CA PRO A 49 -3.74 -2.95 13.09
C PRO A 49 -2.96 -3.54 11.92
N TYR A 50 -3.67 -3.97 10.88
CA TYR A 50 -3.04 -4.58 9.72
C TYR A 50 -3.70 -4.16 8.42
N VAL A 51 -2.97 -4.25 7.32
CA VAL A 51 -3.48 -3.90 5.99
C VAL A 51 -4.27 -5.08 5.43
N SER A 52 -5.42 -4.81 4.81
CA SER A 52 -6.17 -5.77 4.01
C SER A 52 -6.55 -5.19 2.65
N ILE A 53 -6.49 -6.02 1.60
CA ILE A 53 -6.72 -5.64 0.21
C ILE A 53 -7.51 -6.77 -0.45
N GLY A 54 -8.80 -6.55 -0.74
CA GLY A 54 -9.69 -7.62 -1.18
C GLY A 54 -9.64 -8.82 -0.22
N ASN A 55 -9.20 -9.98 -0.72
CA ASN A 55 -9.04 -11.20 0.07
C ASN A 55 -7.66 -11.38 0.73
N GLN A 56 -6.74 -10.42 0.55
CA GLN A 56 -5.40 -10.46 1.17
C GLN A 56 -5.44 -9.79 2.53
N HIS A 57 -5.01 -10.51 3.57
CA HIS A 57 -4.94 -10.02 4.94
C HIS A 57 -3.51 -10.16 5.48
N TYR A 58 -2.82 -9.05 5.72
CA TYR A 58 -1.44 -9.04 6.19
C TYR A 58 -1.33 -9.10 7.72
N ASN A 59 -1.99 -10.10 8.33
CA ASN A 59 -2.19 -10.20 9.78
C ASN A 59 -1.35 -11.27 10.49
N SER A 60 -0.39 -11.89 9.80
CA SER A 60 0.33 -13.09 10.29
C SER A 60 1.16 -12.86 11.56
N ASP A 61 2.00 -11.82 11.60
CA ASP A 61 2.82 -11.47 12.76
C ASP A 61 3.05 -9.95 12.87
N ALA A 62 3.57 -9.50 14.01
CA ALA A 62 3.76 -8.07 14.29
C ALA A 62 4.72 -7.37 13.30
N ARG A 63 5.74 -8.06 12.79
CA ARG A 63 6.69 -7.54 11.82
C ARG A 63 6.02 -7.39 10.45
N VAL A 64 5.27 -8.39 10.01
CA VAL A 64 4.49 -8.32 8.77
C VAL A 64 3.49 -7.16 8.84
N LYS A 65 2.71 -7.07 9.92
CA LYS A 65 1.77 -5.97 10.15
C LYS A 65 2.45 -4.60 10.12
N ALA A 66 3.65 -4.46 10.70
CA ALA A 66 4.42 -3.22 10.66
C ALA A 66 4.93 -2.89 9.25
N ASN A 67 5.48 -3.88 8.54
CA ASN A 67 6.02 -3.71 7.19
C ASN A 67 4.96 -3.25 6.19
N TYR A 68 3.78 -3.90 6.15
CA TYR A 68 2.73 -3.50 5.21
C TYR A 68 2.09 -2.16 5.58
N ARG A 69 1.98 -1.82 6.87
CA ARG A 69 1.56 -0.46 7.26
C ARG A 69 2.58 0.59 6.85
N SER A 70 3.88 0.29 6.97
CA SER A 70 4.94 1.17 6.47
C SER A 70 4.87 1.31 4.95
N GLY A 71 4.66 0.20 4.22
CA GLY A 71 4.48 0.22 2.77
C GLY A 71 3.27 1.06 2.34
N LEU A 72 2.14 0.94 3.05
CA LEU A 72 0.96 1.79 2.80
C LEU A 72 1.25 3.27 3.07
N ALA A 73 2.00 3.59 4.13
CA ALA A 73 2.40 4.96 4.39
C ALA A 73 3.29 5.53 3.27
N GLU A 74 4.20 4.72 2.72
CA GLU A 74 5.03 5.12 1.58
C GLU A 74 4.22 5.28 0.29
N THR A 75 3.24 4.42 0.01
CA THR A 75 2.38 4.59 -1.18
C THR A 75 1.52 5.84 -1.09
N ILE A 76 1.07 6.22 0.11
CA ILE A 76 0.40 7.49 0.37
C ILE A 76 1.37 8.65 0.15
N ARG A 77 2.57 8.59 0.74
CA ARG A 77 3.60 9.65 0.57
C ARG A 77 3.98 9.86 -0.90
N LYS A 78 4.06 8.79 -1.69
CA LYS A 78 4.34 8.85 -3.14
C LYS A 78 3.14 9.29 -3.98
N GLY A 79 1.98 9.54 -3.38
CA GLY A 79 0.77 10.00 -4.04
C GLY A 79 0.06 8.92 -4.88
N PHE A 80 0.34 7.65 -4.61
CA PHE A 80 -0.35 6.53 -5.27
C PHE A 80 -1.68 6.19 -4.60
N VAL A 81 -1.82 6.49 -3.31
CA VAL A 81 -2.99 6.13 -2.50
C VAL A 81 -3.42 7.37 -1.71
N ASP A 82 -4.72 7.63 -1.67
CA ASP A 82 -5.33 8.67 -0.84
C ASP A 82 -6.26 8.06 0.21
N GLU A 83 -6.32 8.70 1.39
CA GLU A 83 -7.32 8.37 2.40
C GLU A 83 -8.71 8.77 1.90
N TRP A 84 -9.67 7.85 1.96
CA TRP A 84 -11.05 8.13 1.57
C TRP A 84 -11.96 8.33 2.77
N CYS A 85 -12.00 7.37 3.69
CA CYS A 85 -12.83 7.44 4.88
C CYS A 85 -12.30 6.55 6.01
N GLY A 86 -11.81 7.17 7.08
CA GLY A 86 -11.39 6.48 8.29
C GLY A 86 -10.25 5.49 8.02
N ASN A 87 -10.57 4.20 8.02
CA ASN A 87 -9.57 3.15 7.80
C ASN A 87 -9.50 2.67 6.34
N SER A 88 -10.14 3.36 5.40
CA SER A 88 -10.20 2.99 3.98
C SER A 88 -9.47 4.00 3.10
N PHE A 89 -8.73 3.46 2.14
CA PHE A 89 -7.87 4.18 1.22
C PHE A 89 -8.17 3.73 -0.22
N LEU A 90 -7.99 4.64 -1.17
CA LEU A 90 -8.23 4.38 -2.59
C LEU A 90 -7.00 4.73 -3.42
N LEU A 91 -6.77 3.98 -4.50
CA LEU A 91 -5.80 4.36 -5.51
C LEU A 91 -6.16 5.70 -6.14
N THR A 92 -5.17 6.59 -6.22
CA THR A 92 -5.26 7.80 -7.04
C THR A 92 -5.12 7.42 -8.52
N LYS A 93 -5.32 8.36 -9.43
CA LYS A 93 -5.02 8.14 -10.86
C LYS A 93 -3.56 7.67 -11.06
N LYS A 94 -2.62 8.33 -10.37
CA LYS A 94 -1.19 7.95 -10.39
C LYS A 94 -1.00 6.53 -9.86
N GLY A 95 -1.74 6.15 -8.82
CA GLY A 95 -1.74 4.80 -8.26
C GLY A 95 -2.23 3.75 -9.24
N TRP A 96 -3.35 4.01 -9.93
CA TRP A 96 -3.89 3.13 -10.96
C TRP A 96 -2.89 2.90 -12.11
N ASP A 97 -2.32 3.98 -12.65
CA ASP A 97 -1.34 3.89 -13.74
C ASP A 97 -0.12 3.05 -13.32
N LYS A 98 0.35 3.22 -12.07
CA LYS A 98 1.47 2.45 -11.54
C LYS A 98 1.11 0.98 -11.26
N ALA A 99 -0.08 0.73 -10.71
CA ALA A 99 -0.57 -0.59 -10.40
C ALA A 99 -0.78 -1.43 -11.67
N GLU A 100 -1.33 -0.83 -12.72
CA GLU A 100 -1.48 -1.46 -14.04
C GLU A 100 -0.11 -1.85 -14.63
N SER A 101 0.87 -0.95 -14.57
CA SER A 101 2.25 -1.25 -15.03
C SER A 101 2.85 -2.46 -14.32
N ILE A 102 2.65 -2.59 -13.00
CA ILE A 102 3.14 -3.74 -12.22
C ILE A 102 2.47 -5.03 -12.69
N VAL A 103 1.14 -5.01 -12.85
CA VAL A 103 0.36 -6.18 -13.28
C VAL A 103 0.77 -6.63 -14.68
N GLU A 104 0.93 -5.69 -15.61
CA GLU A 104 1.34 -5.99 -16.99
C GLU A 104 2.78 -6.53 -17.06
N ASP A 105 3.71 -6.00 -16.26
CA ASP A 105 5.07 -6.52 -16.19
C ASP A 105 5.10 -7.96 -15.65
N ILE A 106 4.28 -8.27 -14.63
CA ILE A 106 4.15 -9.64 -14.09
C ILE A 106 3.61 -10.58 -15.17
N LYS A 107 2.53 -10.20 -15.88
CA LYS A 107 1.97 -11.02 -16.96
C LYS A 107 2.99 -11.30 -18.07
N ARG A 108 3.70 -10.27 -18.52
CA ARG A 108 4.73 -10.39 -19.58
C ARG A 108 5.87 -11.30 -19.17
N ASN A 109 6.33 -11.19 -17.92
CA ASN A 109 7.41 -12.04 -17.41
C ASN A 109 6.96 -13.48 -17.16
N HIS A 110 5.70 -13.68 -16.75
CA HIS A 110 5.13 -15.02 -16.60
C HIS A 110 4.98 -15.75 -17.94
N CYS A 111 4.59 -15.03 -19.01
CA CYS A 111 4.50 -15.59 -20.36
C CYS A 111 5.85 -15.88 -21.03
N LYS A 112 6.96 -15.31 -20.55
CA LYS A 112 8.32 -15.61 -21.06
C LYS A 112 8.97 -16.83 -20.39
N ALA A 113 8.41 -17.28 -19.27
CA ALA A 113 8.93 -18.40 -18.49
C ALA A 113 8.20 -19.73 -18.81
N GLN A 114 7.27 -19.71 -19.76
CA GLN A 114 6.57 -20.89 -20.30
C GLN A 114 7.10 -21.23 -21.69
#